data_AF-A0A9E0RCG4-F1
#
_entry.id   AF-A0A9E0RCG4-F1
#
_cell.length_a   1.000
_cell.length_b   1.000
_cell.length_c   1.000
_cell.angle_alpha   90.00
_cell.angle_beta   90.00
_cell.angle_gamma   90.00
#
_symmetry.space_group_name_H-M   'P 1'
#
loop_
_entity.id
_entity.type
_entity.pdbx_description
1 polymer ?
#
loop_
_entity_poly.entity_id
_entity_poly.type
_entity_poly.pdbx_seq_one_letter_code
_entity_poly.pdbx_strand_id
1 'polypeptide(L)'
;MTDPKSQVRKLGELMCTVTEQILWQPAAGWVQQRASGSSLVCRVGSGQATYHRFEPQYKQHQITYGLRMIQAKHQPDTASGWLSAREIHKHGYFDGELSTLNL
;
A
#
# COMPACT_ATOMS: atom_id res chain seq x y z
N MET A 1 17.82 20.74 -0.67
CA MET A 1 16.99 19.97 -1.61
C MET A 1 16.98 18.52 -1.17
N THR A 2 15.83 17.97 -0.80
CA THR A 2 15.66 16.53 -0.52
C THR A 2 15.66 15.74 -1.82
N ASP A 3 16.46 14.67 -1.89
CA ASP A 3 16.48 13.74 -3.03
C ASP A 3 15.08 13.12 -3.22
N PRO A 4 14.46 13.20 -4.42
CA PRO A 4 13.17 12.57 -4.71
C PRO A 4 13.11 11.08 -4.35
N LYS A 5 14.23 10.34 -4.50
CA LYS A 5 14.31 8.93 -4.09
C LYS A 5 14.19 8.76 -2.58
N SER A 6 14.74 9.70 -1.81
CA SER A 6 14.61 9.75 -0.35
C SER A 6 13.16 10.02 0.06
N GLN A 7 12.44 10.88 -0.66
CA GLN A 7 11.04 11.21 -0.36
C GLN A 7 10.10 10.03 -0.60
N VAL A 8 10.20 9.35 -1.75
CA VAL A 8 9.36 8.17 -2.04
C VAL A 8 9.58 7.06 -1.02
N ARG A 9 10.84 6.87 -0.58
CA ARG A 9 11.15 5.90 0.47
C ARG A 9 10.52 6.26 1.81
N LYS A 10 10.62 7.53 2.25
CA LYS A 10 9.96 8.00 3.47
C LYS A 10 8.45 7.83 3.41
N LEU A 11 7.84 8.07 2.25
CA LEU A 11 6.40 7.82 2.05
C LEU A 11 6.08 6.33 2.19
N GLY A 12 6.88 5.44 1.60
CA GLY A 12 6.73 3.99 1.78
C GLY A 12 6.88 3.54 3.24
N GLU A 13 7.84 4.10 3.97
CA GLU A 13 8.03 3.86 5.40
C GLU A 13 6.82 4.35 6.21
N LEU A 14 6.30 5.53 5.90
CA LEU A 14 5.06 6.05 6.50
C LEU A 14 3.86 5.13 6.21
N MET A 15 3.72 4.64 4.98
CA MET A 15 2.67 3.68 4.63
C MET A 15 2.78 2.41 5.46
N CYS A 16 3.99 1.86 5.67
CA CYS A 16 4.19 0.73 6.57
C CYS A 16 3.70 1.05 7.99
N THR A 17 4.14 2.16 8.56
CA THR A 17 3.79 2.57 9.92
C THR A 17 2.29 2.76 10.09
N VAL A 18 1.64 3.46 9.17
CA VAL A 18 0.19 3.69 9.22
C VAL A 18 -0.57 2.36 9.13
N THR A 19 -0.15 1.45 8.25
CA THR A 19 -0.80 0.14 8.14
C THR A 19 -0.67 -0.68 9.42
N GLU A 20 0.52 -0.72 10.02
CA GLU A 20 0.76 -1.49 11.24
C GLU A 20 0.10 -0.88 12.49
N GLN A 21 0.12 0.44 12.61
CA GLN A 21 -0.29 1.15 13.83
C GLN A 21 -1.75 1.61 13.81
N ILE A 22 -2.29 1.93 12.62
CA ILE A 22 -3.63 2.52 12.50
C ILE A 22 -4.60 1.51 11.88
N LEU A 23 -4.22 0.84 10.79
CA LEU A 23 -5.13 -0.06 10.09
C LEU A 23 -5.21 -1.44 10.76
N TRP A 24 -4.07 -1.97 11.21
CA TRP A 24 -3.99 -3.30 11.79
C TRP A 24 -4.40 -3.36 13.26
N GLN A 25 -3.97 -2.39 14.08
CA GLN A 25 -4.21 -2.43 15.54
C GLN A 25 -5.69 -2.66 15.92
N PRO A 26 -6.68 -2.02 15.28
CA PRO A 26 -8.09 -2.27 15.62
C PRO A 26 -8.53 -3.71 15.38
N ALA A 27 -7.96 -4.39 14.39
CA ALA A 27 -8.28 -5.78 14.04
C ALA A 27 -7.39 -6.80 14.77
N ALA A 28 -6.24 -6.39 15.30
CA ALA A 28 -5.24 -7.30 15.86
C ALA A 28 -5.82 -8.22 16.94
N GLY A 29 -6.62 -7.69 17.88
CA GLY A 29 -7.24 -8.49 18.94
C GLY A 29 -8.21 -9.55 18.39
N TRP A 30 -9.03 -9.18 17.40
CA TRP A 30 -9.95 -10.10 16.73
C TRP A 30 -9.21 -11.20 15.97
N VAL A 31 -8.09 -10.87 15.31
CA VAL A 31 -7.25 -11.87 14.65
C VAL A 31 -6.61 -12.81 15.66
N GLN A 32 -6.07 -12.28 16.77
CA GLN A 32 -5.41 -13.10 17.80
C GLN A 32 -6.35 -14.15 18.41
N GLN A 33 -7.63 -13.82 18.59
CA GLN A 33 -8.63 -14.77 19.09
C GLN A 33 -8.88 -15.94 18.13
N ARG A 34 -8.72 -15.73 16.82
CA ARG A 34 -9.00 -16.75 15.78
C ARG A 34 -7.75 -17.48 15.31
N ALA A 35 -6.63 -16.78 15.29
CA ALA A 35 -5.36 -17.25 14.80
C ALA A 35 -4.26 -16.75 15.74
N SER A 36 -4.18 -17.38 16.92
CA SER A 36 -3.23 -17.03 17.95
C SER A 36 -1.78 -17.05 17.44
N GLY A 37 -1.06 -15.98 17.77
CA GLY A 37 0.31 -15.73 17.33
C GLY A 37 0.41 -15.05 15.96
N SER A 38 -0.71 -14.71 15.30
CA SER A 38 -0.65 -14.08 13.99
C SER A 38 -0.19 -12.63 14.07
N SER A 39 0.76 -12.24 13.22
CA SER A 39 1.30 -10.89 13.19
C SER A 39 1.21 -10.29 11.79
N LEU A 40 1.28 -8.96 11.71
CA LEU A 40 1.44 -8.23 10.46
C LEU A 40 2.74 -7.44 10.51
N VAL A 41 3.55 -7.56 9.45
CA VAL A 41 4.73 -6.74 9.22
C VAL A 41 4.63 -6.11 7.84
N CYS A 42 4.99 -4.84 7.75
CA CYS A 42 5.06 -4.08 6.53
C CYS A 42 6.51 -3.73 6.22
N ARG A 43 6.87 -3.77 4.93
CA ARG A 43 8.19 -3.34 4.47
C ARG A 43 8.12 -2.62 3.14
N VAL A 44 9.16 -1.86 2.86
CA VAL A 44 9.38 -1.23 1.56
C VAL A 44 10.23 -2.15 0.68
N GLY A 45 9.83 -2.35 -0.57
CA GLY A 45 10.59 -3.09 -1.59
C GLY A 45 10.76 -2.26 -2.86
N SER A 46 11.59 -2.70 -3.79
CA SER A 46 11.84 -1.99 -5.07
C SER A 46 10.77 -2.21 -6.14
N GLY A 47 9.74 -3.03 -5.87
CA GLY A 47 8.77 -3.50 -6.85
C GLY A 47 7.77 -2.45 -7.37
N GLN A 48 6.96 -2.87 -8.34
CA GLN A 48 5.94 -2.05 -9.02
C GLN A 48 4.50 -2.28 -8.51
N ALA A 49 4.34 -3.04 -7.43
CA ALA A 49 3.03 -3.31 -6.84
C ALA A 49 3.12 -3.45 -5.31
N THR A 50 1.96 -3.51 -4.68
CA THR A 50 1.81 -3.98 -3.29
C THR A 50 1.68 -5.49 -3.30
N TYR A 51 2.50 -6.20 -2.54
CA TYR A 51 2.44 -7.65 -2.43
C TYR A 51 2.09 -8.07 -1.01
N HIS A 52 1.29 -9.13 -0.88
CA HIS A 52 1.06 -9.83 0.37
C HIS A 52 1.69 -11.22 0.30
N ARG A 53 2.29 -11.65 1.41
CA ARG A 53 2.74 -13.02 1.63
C ARG A 53 2.36 -13.44 3.04
N PHE A 54 1.99 -14.70 3.23
CA PHE A 54 1.86 -15.31 4.54
C PHE A 54 3.02 -16.27 4.75
N GLU A 55 3.70 -16.16 5.89
CA GLU A 55 4.77 -17.05 6.34
C GLU A 55 4.22 -17.98 7.43
N PRO A 56 3.88 -19.24 7.11
CA PRO A 56 3.21 -20.13 8.06
C PRO A 56 4.05 -20.46 9.29
N GLN A 57 5.38 -20.53 9.13
CA GLN A 57 6.31 -20.85 10.22
C GLN A 57 6.21 -19.85 11.39
N TYR A 58 5.96 -18.58 11.08
CA TYR A 58 5.87 -17.50 12.07
C TYR A 58 4.44 -16.96 12.23
N LYS A 59 3.47 -17.56 11.52
CA LYS A 59 2.11 -17.02 11.37
C LYS A 59 2.10 -15.53 11.02
N GLN A 60 3.03 -15.12 10.17
CA GLN A 60 3.25 -13.71 9.88
C GLN A 60 2.71 -13.35 8.50
N HIS A 61 1.81 -12.38 8.46
CA HIS A 61 1.46 -11.69 7.23
C HIS A 61 2.50 -10.62 6.95
N GLN A 62 2.99 -10.56 5.72
CA GLN A 62 3.93 -9.55 5.25
C GLN A 62 3.29 -8.78 4.10
N ILE A 63 3.17 -7.46 4.24
CA ILE A 63 2.84 -6.55 3.14
C ILE A 63 4.12 -5.86 2.68
N THR A 64 4.39 -5.90 1.38
CA THR A 64 5.52 -5.19 0.77
C THR A 64 5.00 -4.08 -0.14
N TYR A 65 5.26 -2.84 0.23
CA TYR A 65 4.97 -1.68 -0.61
C TYR A 65 6.13 -1.43 -1.57
N GLY A 66 5.84 -1.48 -2.88
CA GLY A 66 6.82 -1.23 -3.92
C GLY A 66 7.13 0.27 -4.12
N LEU A 67 8.40 0.66 -4.08
CA LEU A 67 8.83 2.04 -4.33
C LEU A 67 8.45 2.51 -5.73
N ARG A 68 8.55 1.64 -6.76
CA ARG A 68 8.14 2.00 -8.12
C ARG A 68 6.63 2.16 -8.23
N MET A 69 5.86 1.41 -7.43
CA MET A 69 4.41 1.64 -7.31
C MET A 69 4.13 3.03 -6.75
N ILE A 70 4.75 3.37 -5.61
CA ILE A 70 4.50 4.65 -4.92
C ILE A 70 4.88 5.81 -5.84
N GLN A 71 6.04 5.72 -6.49
CA GLN A 71 6.49 6.73 -7.45
C GLN A 71 5.51 6.88 -8.62
N ALA A 72 5.03 5.77 -9.19
CA ALA A 72 4.11 5.81 -10.33
C ALA A 72 2.70 6.31 -9.96
N LYS A 73 2.24 6.13 -8.71
CA LYS A 73 0.98 6.73 -8.24
C LYS A 73 1.11 8.24 -7.99
N HIS A 74 2.30 8.72 -7.63
CA HIS A 74 2.55 10.13 -7.37
C HIS A 74 2.78 10.96 -8.65
N GLN A 75 3.01 10.31 -9.79
CA GLN A 75 3.19 10.98 -11.09
C GLN A 75 1.88 10.99 -11.88
N PRO A 76 1.30 12.18 -12.19
CA PRO A 76 0.03 12.28 -12.92
C PRO A 76 0.03 11.52 -14.25
N ASP A 77 1.14 11.62 -15.00
CA ASP A 77 1.29 11.00 -16.33
C ASP A 77 1.18 9.47 -16.28
N THR A 78 1.58 8.85 -15.18
CA THR A 78 1.51 7.40 -15.00
C THR A 78 0.31 6.95 -14.19
N ALA A 79 -0.35 7.84 -13.44
CA ALA A 79 -1.48 7.54 -12.59
C ALA A 79 -2.72 7.07 -13.40
N SER A 80 -2.95 7.63 -14.59
CA SER A 80 -4.04 7.23 -15.49
C SER A 80 -3.90 5.80 -16.03
N GLY A 81 -2.67 5.27 -16.08
CA GLY A 81 -2.39 3.90 -16.53
C GLY A 81 -2.75 2.82 -15.50
N TRP A 82 -3.04 3.20 -14.26
CA TRP A 82 -3.39 2.26 -13.20
C TRP A 82 -4.73 1.58 -13.47
N LEU A 83 -4.84 0.31 -13.09
CA LEU A 83 -6.09 -0.45 -13.24
C LEU A 83 -7.27 0.28 -12.59
N SER A 84 -7.08 0.82 -11.38
CA SER A 84 -8.10 1.60 -10.68
C SER A 84 -8.59 2.81 -11.49
N ALA A 85 -7.68 3.57 -12.10
CA ALA A 85 -8.06 4.73 -12.93
C ALA A 85 -8.87 4.29 -14.15
N ARG A 86 -8.43 3.19 -14.79
CA ARG A 86 -9.07 2.62 -15.97
C ARG A 86 -10.46 2.07 -15.64
N GLU A 87 -10.62 1.40 -14.50
CA GLU A 87 -11.89 0.86 -14.05
C GLU A 87 -12.88 1.96 -13.68
N ILE A 88 -12.44 3.01 -13.00
CA ILE A 88 -13.27 4.17 -12.66
C ILE A 88 -13.85 4.79 -13.94
N HIS A 89 -13.00 5.07 -14.94
CA HIS A 89 -13.46 5.61 -16.23
C HIS A 89 -14.38 4.64 -16.98
N LYS A 90 -14.00 3.35 -17.06
CA LYS A 90 -14.73 2.36 -17.84
C LYS A 90 -16.12 2.07 -17.27
N HIS A 91 -16.24 2.05 -15.94
CA HIS A 91 -17.46 1.65 -15.25
C HIS A 91 -18.26 2.83 -14.71
N GLY A 92 -17.78 4.07 -14.85
CA GLY A 92 -18.47 5.26 -14.35
C GLY A 92 -18.61 5.26 -12.83
N TYR A 93 -17.61 4.74 -12.11
CA TYR A 93 -17.66 4.68 -10.64
C TYR A 93 -17.49 6.06 -9.99
N PHE A 94 -17.05 7.05 -10.76
CA PHE A 94 -16.83 8.41 -10.27
C PHE A 94 -17.10 9.41 -11.40
N ASP A 95 -18.01 10.35 -11.14
CA ASP A 95 -18.38 11.41 -12.08
C ASP A 95 -17.49 12.66 -11.96
N GLY A 96 -16.49 12.65 -11.07
CA GLY A 96 -15.55 13.76 -10.86
C GLY A 96 -14.23 13.59 -11.61
N GLU A 97 -13.34 14.58 -11.47
CA GLU A 97 -12.02 14.55 -12.08
C GLU A 97 -11.05 13.67 -11.28
N LEU A 98 -10.41 12.72 -11.96
CA LEU A 98 -9.37 11.89 -11.36
C LEU A 98 -8.05 12.67 -11.24
N SER A 99 -7.48 12.63 -10.05
CA SER A 99 -6.25 13.29 -9.62
C SER A 99 -5.46 12.36 -8.71
N THR A 100 -4.21 12.66 -8.41
CA THR A 100 -3.40 11.87 -7.47
C THR A 100 -3.97 11.85 -6.04
N LEU A 101 -4.92 12.73 -5.70
CA LEU A 101 -5.58 12.77 -4.40
C LEU A 101 -6.71 11.74 -4.27
N ASN A 102 -7.30 11.29 -5.38
CA ASN A 102 -8.45 10.39 -5.41
C ASN A 102 -8.18 9.09 -6.22
N LEU A 103 -6.89 8.73 -6.38
CA LEU A 103 -6.38 7.53 -7.08
C LEU A 103 -5.53 6.62 -6.18
#